data_AF-A0A238KQN5-F1
#
_entry.id   AF-A0A238KQN5-F1
#
_cell.length_a   1.000
_cell.length_b   1.000
_cell.length_c   1.000
_cell.angle_alpha   90.00
_cell.angle_beta   90.00
_cell.angle_gamma   90.00
#
_symmetry.space_group_name_H-M   'P 1'
#
loop_
_entity.id
_entity.type
_entity.pdbx_description
1 polymer ?
#
loop_
_entity_poly.entity_id
_entity_poly.type
_entity_poly.pdbx_seq_one_letter_code
_entity_poly.pdbx_strand_id
1 'polypeptide(L)'
;MADQARPHREQLGLSKGNLELGTEDGIPDFEIVQSWTTRFAAAVISLLPLEQHEAEELEGYPEGAVQKVEVNRYERDRRNRAAALAIHGSACLACGMDFGRTYGPHADGYIEVHHVVQVSQLGSNYVIDPKEDLVPLCPNCHAVAHRRNPPFTVDEIKGLLRLGTGDPSRVSEVG
;
A
#
# COMPACT_ATOMS: atom_id res chain seq x y z
N MET A 1 -49.72 -32.01 55.16
CA MET A 1 -48.42 -32.49 55.69
C MET A 1 -47.59 -32.89 54.48
N ALA A 2 -46.46 -32.22 54.27
CA ALA A 2 -45.69 -32.28 53.03
C ALA A 2 -44.88 -33.58 52.88
N ASP A 3 -44.85 -34.06 51.65
CA ASP A 3 -44.16 -35.25 51.15
C ASP A 3 -42.62 -35.06 51.16
N GLN A 4 -41.89 -36.01 51.74
CA GLN A 4 -40.44 -35.95 51.90
C GLN A 4 -39.74 -36.54 50.67
N ALA A 5 -39.32 -35.69 49.74
CA ALA A 5 -38.48 -36.10 48.62
C ALA A 5 -37.05 -36.43 49.11
N ARG A 6 -36.65 -37.71 49.01
CA ARG A 6 -35.26 -38.15 49.22
C ARG A 6 -34.41 -37.75 47.99
N PRO A 7 -33.23 -37.15 48.15
CA PRO A 7 -32.37 -36.86 47.00
C PRO A 7 -31.73 -38.16 46.49
N HIS A 8 -31.97 -38.48 45.23
CA HIS A 8 -31.20 -39.49 44.50
C HIS A 8 -29.78 -38.99 44.30
N ARG A 9 -28.79 -39.76 44.78
CA ARG A 9 -27.37 -39.48 44.58
C ARG A 9 -26.88 -40.31 43.40
N GLU A 10 -26.85 -39.69 42.23
CA GLU A 10 -26.25 -40.29 41.04
C GLU A 10 -24.72 -40.32 41.21
N GLN A 11 -24.14 -41.52 41.09
CA GLN A 11 -22.68 -41.70 41.07
C GLN A 11 -22.22 -41.83 39.62
N LEU A 12 -21.55 -40.80 39.11
CA LEU A 12 -20.83 -40.85 37.85
C LEU A 12 -19.49 -41.57 38.05
N GLY A 13 -19.33 -42.72 37.40
CA GLY A 13 -18.06 -43.43 37.29
C GLY A 13 -17.46 -43.24 35.90
N LEU A 14 -16.21 -42.78 35.84
CA LEU A 14 -15.41 -42.73 34.60
C LEU A 14 -14.69 -44.06 34.42
N SER A 15 -14.93 -44.75 33.31
CA SER A 15 -14.10 -45.88 32.86
C SER A 15 -13.27 -45.49 31.65
N LYS A 16 -12.09 -46.11 31.49
CA LYS A 16 -11.33 -45.98 30.24
C LYS A 16 -12.10 -46.69 29.12
N GLY A 17 -12.29 -46.01 27.98
CA GLY A 17 -12.87 -46.58 26.77
C GLY A 17 -11.93 -47.59 26.12
N ASN A 18 -12.49 -48.55 25.38
CA ASN A 18 -11.82 -49.76 24.87
C ASN A 18 -10.97 -49.50 23.60
N LEU A 19 -10.50 -48.28 23.37
CA LEU A 19 -9.73 -47.94 22.17
C LEU A 19 -8.24 -48.02 22.50
N GLU A 20 -7.59 -49.12 22.14
CA GLU A 20 -6.13 -49.27 22.20
C GLU A 20 -5.50 -48.41 21.09
N LEU A 21 -4.68 -47.42 21.47
CA LEU A 21 -4.04 -46.50 20.54
C LEU A 21 -2.53 -46.72 20.59
N GLY A 22 -1.90 -47.20 19.51
CA GLY A 22 -0.43 -47.24 19.40
C GLY A 22 0.25 -48.61 19.32
N THR A 23 -0.46 -49.67 18.92
CA THR A 23 0.09 -51.03 18.90
C THR A 23 1.19 -51.28 17.84
N GLU A 24 1.38 -50.38 16.88
CA GLU A 24 2.32 -50.57 15.76
C GLU A 24 3.72 -49.95 16.01
N ASP A 25 3.83 -48.92 16.85
CA ASP A 25 5.07 -48.14 17.03
C ASP A 25 5.71 -48.27 18.43
N GLY A 26 5.09 -49.03 19.35
CA GLY A 26 5.60 -49.24 20.72
C GLY A 26 5.56 -48.00 21.62
N ILE A 27 4.89 -46.93 21.18
CA ILE A 27 4.74 -45.68 21.91
C ILE A 27 3.57 -45.85 22.90
N PRO A 28 3.75 -45.58 24.21
CA PRO A 28 2.67 -45.68 25.19
C PRO A 28 1.47 -44.80 24.80
N ASP A 29 0.23 -45.30 24.96
CA ASP A 29 -1.01 -44.58 24.65
C ASP A 29 -1.04 -43.17 25.25
N PHE A 30 -0.45 -43.00 26.44
CA PHE A 30 -0.35 -41.71 27.12
C PHE A 30 0.48 -40.69 26.33
N GLU A 31 1.59 -41.10 25.72
CA GLU A 31 2.44 -40.23 24.91
C GLU A 31 1.75 -39.85 23.59
N ILE A 32 1.04 -40.79 22.98
CA ILE A 32 0.24 -40.55 21.79
C ILE A 32 -0.85 -39.52 22.11
N VAL A 33 -1.65 -39.77 23.14
CA VAL A 33 -2.69 -38.85 23.59
C VAL A 33 -2.08 -37.49 23.91
N GLN A 34 -1.00 -37.42 24.69
CA GLN A 34 -0.34 -36.16 25.02
C GLN A 34 0.14 -35.40 23.77
N SER A 35 0.72 -36.09 22.79
CA SER A 35 1.22 -35.47 21.55
C SER A 35 0.08 -34.86 20.72
N TRP A 36 -1.02 -35.61 20.53
CA TRP A 36 -2.19 -35.15 19.78
C TRP A 36 -2.93 -34.04 20.53
N THR A 37 -3.08 -34.18 21.84
CA THR A 37 -3.74 -33.17 22.67
C THR A 37 -2.96 -31.87 22.68
N THR A 38 -1.62 -31.93 22.75
CA THR A 38 -0.75 -30.74 22.70
C THR A 38 -0.82 -30.06 21.35
N ARG A 39 -0.75 -30.82 20.24
CA ARG A 39 -0.86 -30.29 18.88
C ARG A 39 -2.22 -29.66 18.62
N PHE A 40 -3.29 -30.31 19.06
CA PHE A 40 -4.64 -29.81 18.93
C PHE A 40 -4.83 -28.54 19.76
N ALA A 41 -4.41 -28.54 21.04
CA ALA A 41 -4.48 -27.37 21.90
C ALA A 41 -3.68 -26.19 21.33
N ALA A 42 -2.46 -26.43 20.81
CA ALA A 42 -1.66 -25.38 20.17
C ALA A 42 -2.32 -24.81 18.91
N ALA A 43 -2.94 -25.67 18.08
CA ALA A 43 -3.69 -25.23 16.91
C ALA A 43 -4.94 -24.41 17.30
N VAL A 44 -5.70 -24.85 18.31
CA VAL A 44 -6.85 -24.11 18.84
C VAL A 44 -6.40 -22.78 19.44
N ILE A 45 -5.33 -22.74 20.22
CA ILE A 45 -4.76 -21.51 20.81
C ILE A 45 -4.30 -20.54 19.72
N SER A 46 -3.69 -21.04 18.64
CA SER A 46 -3.26 -20.20 17.50
C SER A 46 -4.43 -19.63 16.70
N LEU A 47 -5.60 -20.27 16.75
CA LEU A 47 -6.82 -19.83 16.08
C LEU A 47 -7.75 -19.02 17.00
N LEU A 48 -7.54 -19.08 18.31
CA LEU A 48 -8.27 -18.26 19.25
C LEU A 48 -7.77 -16.80 19.11
N PRO A 49 -8.68 -15.81 19.02
CA PRO A 49 -8.31 -14.40 19.02
C PRO A 49 -7.92 -13.99 20.45
N LEU A 50 -6.76 -14.45 20.91
CA LEU A 50 -6.22 -14.20 22.25
C LEU A 50 -5.58 -12.82 22.35
N GLU A 51 -5.23 -12.24 21.20
CA GLU A 51 -4.95 -10.82 21.13
C GLU A 51 -6.27 -10.07 21.22
N GLN A 52 -6.45 -9.31 22.29
CA GLN A 52 -7.30 -8.13 22.24
C GLN A 52 -6.65 -7.18 21.23
N HIS A 53 -6.84 -7.44 19.94
CA HIS A 53 -6.93 -6.37 19.01
C HIS A 53 -8.18 -5.64 19.46
N GLU A 54 -8.04 -4.43 19.99
CA GLU A 54 -9.08 -3.45 19.74
C GLU A 54 -9.29 -3.56 18.24
N ALA A 55 -10.38 -4.20 17.84
CA ALA A 55 -10.94 -3.93 16.55
C ALA A 55 -11.22 -2.44 16.65
N GLU A 56 -10.25 -1.62 16.23
CA GLU A 56 -10.60 -0.50 15.37
C GLU A 56 -11.49 -1.16 14.34
N GLU A 57 -12.79 -1.04 14.61
CA GLU A 57 -13.84 -1.23 13.66
C GLU A 57 -13.25 -0.69 12.36
N LEU A 58 -13.04 -1.55 11.37
CA LEU A 58 -12.86 -1.07 10.01
C LEU A 58 -14.23 -0.51 9.58
N GLU A 59 -14.73 0.47 10.33
CA GLU A 59 -15.61 1.50 9.86
C GLU A 59 -14.87 2.08 8.66
N GLY A 60 -15.36 1.75 7.47
CA GLY A 60 -14.95 2.46 6.28
C GLY A 60 -15.04 3.95 6.60
N TYR A 61 -13.89 4.64 6.56
CA TYR A 61 -13.89 6.08 6.75
C TYR A 61 -14.90 6.68 5.77
N PRO A 62 -15.78 7.59 6.20
CA PRO A 62 -16.71 8.23 5.28
C PRO A 62 -15.92 8.83 4.12
N GLU A 63 -16.10 8.28 2.91
CA GLU A 63 -15.66 8.93 1.68
C GLU A 63 -16.32 10.31 1.66
N GLY A 64 -15.52 11.37 1.77
CA GLY A 64 -16.02 12.75 1.79
C GLY A 64 -16.03 13.43 3.16
N ALA A 65 -15.41 12.85 4.20
CA ALA A 65 -15.06 13.65 5.38
C ALA A 65 -14.18 14.84 4.96
N VAL A 66 -14.71 16.05 5.13
CA VAL A 66 -13.97 17.29 4.86
C VAL A 66 -12.93 17.47 5.96
N GLN A 67 -11.73 16.94 5.73
CA GLN A 67 -10.57 17.20 6.57
C GLN A 67 -10.00 18.57 6.20
N LYS A 68 -10.07 19.54 7.11
CA LYS A 68 -9.38 20.83 6.94
C LYS A 68 -7.90 20.63 7.27
N VAL A 69 -7.11 20.36 6.23
CA VAL A 69 -5.64 20.36 6.33
C VAL A 69 -5.17 21.80 6.13
N GLU A 70 -4.49 22.37 7.14
CA GLU A 70 -3.72 23.61 6.96
C GLU A 70 -2.49 23.31 6.11
N VAL A 71 -2.68 23.34 4.80
CA VAL A 71 -1.58 23.23 3.83
C VAL A 71 -0.97 24.61 3.63
N ASN A 72 0.32 24.74 3.94
CA ASN A 72 1.12 25.87 3.49
C ASN A 72 1.11 25.90 1.96
N ARG A 73 0.28 26.76 1.38
CA ARG A 73 0.18 26.95 -0.07
C ARG A 73 1.22 27.97 -0.48
N TYR A 74 2.41 27.49 -0.83
CA TYR A 74 3.38 28.30 -1.55
C TYR A 74 2.76 28.75 -2.88
N GLU A 75 2.77 30.05 -3.14
CA GLU A 75 2.18 30.64 -4.33
C GLU A 75 2.96 30.15 -5.56
N ARG A 76 2.36 29.23 -6.32
CA ARG A 76 2.89 28.77 -7.60
C ARG A 76 2.56 29.82 -8.65
N ASP A 77 3.53 30.67 -8.98
CA ASP A 77 3.36 31.70 -10.00
C ASP A 77 3.06 31.06 -11.37
N ARG A 78 1.91 31.39 -11.95
CA ARG A 78 1.50 30.92 -13.29
C ARG A 78 2.51 31.33 -14.37
N ARG A 79 3.25 32.42 -14.16
CA ARG A 79 4.31 32.90 -15.04
C ARG A 79 5.48 31.93 -15.09
N ASN A 80 5.89 31.34 -13.96
CA ASN A 80 6.99 30.37 -13.92
C ASN A 80 6.62 29.08 -14.65
N ARG A 81 5.37 28.62 -14.51
CA ARG A 81 4.85 27.51 -15.32
C ARG A 81 4.89 27.84 -16.81
N ALA A 82 4.37 29.01 -17.21
CA ALA A 82 4.35 29.41 -18.61
C ALA A 82 5.76 29.53 -19.19
N ALA A 83 6.70 30.10 -18.42
CA ALA A 83 8.11 30.20 -18.80
C ALA A 83 8.75 28.81 -18.94
N ALA A 84 8.56 27.90 -17.98
CA ALA A 84 9.07 26.54 -18.07
C ALA A 84 8.56 25.80 -19.32
N LEU A 85 7.27 25.95 -19.65
CA LEU A 85 6.72 25.34 -20.87
C LEU A 85 7.20 26.02 -22.15
N ALA A 86 7.46 27.33 -22.13
CA ALA A 86 8.05 28.03 -23.27
C ALA A 86 9.51 27.60 -23.52
N ILE A 87 10.25 27.24 -22.46
CA ILE A 87 11.65 26.82 -22.54
C ILE A 87 11.76 25.34 -22.91
N HIS A 88 11.03 24.46 -22.21
CA HIS A 88 11.18 23.01 -22.30
C HIS A 88 10.15 22.33 -23.21
N GLY A 89 9.06 23.02 -23.55
CA GLY A 89 7.92 22.44 -24.26
C GLY A 89 6.95 21.66 -23.36
N SER A 90 5.99 20.99 -23.98
CA SER A 90 4.92 20.22 -23.32
C SER A 90 5.16 18.71 -23.27
N ALA A 91 6.29 18.23 -23.80
CA ALA A 91 6.65 16.82 -23.73
C ALA A 91 7.32 16.48 -22.39
N CYS A 92 7.04 15.29 -21.87
CA CYS A 92 7.66 14.79 -20.64
C CYS A 92 9.17 14.60 -20.84
N LEU A 93 10.00 15.26 -20.01
CA LEU A 93 11.47 15.11 -20.10
C LEU A 93 12.00 13.74 -19.70
N ALA A 94 11.20 12.93 -19.00
CA ALA A 94 11.58 11.57 -18.59
C ALA A 94 11.24 10.53 -19.66
N CYS A 95 9.96 10.40 -20.05
CA CYS A 95 9.49 9.35 -20.97
C CYS A 95 9.20 9.82 -22.39
N GLY A 96 9.24 11.14 -22.67
CA GLY A 96 8.95 11.70 -23.99
C GLY A 96 7.46 11.78 -24.35
N MET A 97 6.55 11.38 -23.46
CA MET A 97 5.10 11.46 -23.70
C MET A 97 4.67 12.92 -23.93
N ASP A 98 3.93 13.14 -25.02
CA ASP A 98 3.33 14.42 -25.39
C ASP A 98 1.81 14.20 -25.54
N PHE A 99 1.04 14.84 -24.65
CA PHE A 99 -0.41 14.65 -24.60
C PHE A 99 -1.13 15.19 -25.84
N GLY A 100 -0.66 16.29 -26.43
CA GLY A 100 -1.22 16.84 -27.66
C GLY A 100 -1.00 15.89 -28.83
N ARG A 101 0.18 15.26 -28.91
CA ARG A 101 0.46 14.24 -29.93
C ARG A 101 -0.33 12.95 -29.71
N THR A 102 -0.51 12.50 -28.48
CA THR A 102 -1.17 11.21 -28.17
C THR A 102 -2.69 11.30 -28.15
N TYR A 103 -3.27 12.37 -27.59
CA TYR A 103 -4.71 12.51 -27.37
C TYR A 103 -5.36 13.62 -28.22
N GLY A 104 -4.56 14.36 -28.99
CA GLY A 104 -5.03 15.41 -29.87
C GLY A 104 -5.33 16.74 -29.15
N PRO A 105 -6.09 17.64 -29.79
CA PRO A 105 -6.24 19.04 -29.36
C PRO A 105 -6.83 19.21 -27.96
N HIS A 106 -7.61 18.25 -27.48
CA HIS A 106 -8.24 18.32 -26.14
C HIS A 106 -7.24 18.20 -24.99
N ALA A 107 -6.05 17.64 -25.26
CA ALA A 107 -4.99 17.50 -24.27
C ALA A 107 -3.72 18.27 -24.68
N ASP A 108 -3.83 19.18 -25.67
CA ASP A 108 -2.69 19.98 -26.11
C ASP A 108 -2.20 20.90 -24.98
N GLY A 109 -0.89 20.95 -24.80
CA GLY A 109 -0.24 21.67 -23.69
C GLY A 109 -0.52 21.09 -22.29
N TYR A 110 -1.18 19.94 -22.16
CA TYR A 110 -1.38 19.27 -20.88
C TYR A 110 -0.09 18.58 -20.42
N ILE A 111 0.48 19.09 -19.33
CA ILE A 111 1.66 18.51 -18.67
C ILE A 111 1.77 19.08 -17.25
N GLU A 112 2.37 18.31 -16.34
CA GLU A 112 2.63 18.73 -14.96
C GLU A 112 4.06 19.29 -14.85
N VAL A 113 4.22 20.42 -14.15
CA VAL A 113 5.55 21.01 -13.93
C VAL A 113 6.02 20.65 -12.52
N HIS A 114 7.06 19.84 -12.46
CA HIS A 114 7.69 19.36 -11.24
C HIS A 114 8.84 20.28 -10.84
N HIS A 115 8.98 20.54 -9.53
CA HIS A 115 10.12 21.29 -9.01
C HIS A 115 11.24 20.31 -8.69
N VAL A 116 12.41 20.50 -9.30
CA VAL A 116 13.60 19.65 -9.07
C VAL A 116 14.05 19.73 -7.60
N VAL A 117 13.99 20.92 -7.02
CA VAL A 117 14.18 21.15 -5.58
C VAL A 117 12.84 21.52 -4.96
N GLN A 118 12.44 20.83 -3.89
CA GLN A 118 11.17 21.09 -3.24
C GLN A 118 11.12 22.52 -2.70
N VAL A 119 10.03 23.24 -2.98
CA VAL A 119 9.83 24.63 -2.52
C VAL A 119 9.90 24.77 -1.00
N SER A 120 9.54 23.72 -0.25
CA SER A 120 9.67 23.66 1.22
C SER A 120 11.12 23.71 1.72
N GLN A 121 12.09 23.36 0.87
CA GLN A 121 13.52 23.40 1.18
C GLN A 121 14.18 24.71 0.70
N LEU A 122 13.48 25.50 -0.11
CA LEU A 122 13.95 26.78 -0.61
C LEU A 122 13.57 27.87 0.39
N GLY A 123 14.53 28.72 0.78
CA GLY A 123 14.28 29.84 1.68
C GLY A 123 13.24 30.81 1.09
N SER A 124 12.57 31.59 1.95
CA SER A 124 11.45 32.48 1.58
C SER A 124 11.75 33.53 0.51
N ASN A 125 13.01 33.73 0.13
CA ASN A 125 13.47 34.70 -0.86
C ASN A 125 14.08 34.06 -2.12
N TYR A 126 13.99 32.74 -2.27
CA TYR A 126 14.55 32.07 -3.43
C TYR A 126 13.72 32.37 -4.68
N VAL A 127 14.36 32.89 -5.72
CA VAL A 127 13.74 33.12 -7.03
C VAL A 127 13.93 31.88 -7.87
N ILE A 128 12.81 31.23 -8.22
CA ILE A 128 12.80 30.05 -9.09
C ILE A 128 13.35 30.41 -10.47
N ASP A 129 14.33 29.63 -10.96
CA ASP A 129 14.75 29.64 -12.36
C ASP A 129 13.89 28.61 -13.14
N PRO A 130 12.98 29.03 -14.04
CA PRO A 130 12.13 28.11 -14.77
C PRO A 130 12.89 27.13 -15.68
N LYS A 131 14.15 27.40 -15.99
CA LYS A 131 14.99 26.51 -16.80
C LYS A 131 15.59 25.38 -15.97
N GLU A 132 16.13 25.71 -14.80
CA GLU A 132 16.92 24.76 -13.99
C GLU A 132 16.08 24.11 -12.87
N ASP A 133 15.12 24.85 -12.30
CA ASP A 133 14.36 24.39 -11.13
C ASP A 133 13.04 23.69 -11.51
N LEU A 134 12.57 23.85 -12.75
CA LEU A 134 11.28 23.36 -13.21
C LEU A 134 11.43 22.42 -14.40
N VAL A 135 10.82 21.23 -14.30
CA VAL A 135 10.84 20.22 -15.35
C VAL A 135 9.43 19.73 -15.69
N PRO A 136 9.03 19.70 -16.97
CA PRO A 136 7.76 19.12 -17.37
C PRO A 136 7.81 17.59 -17.31
N LEU A 137 6.86 17.00 -16.60
CA LEU A 137 6.66 15.55 -16.45
C LEU A 137 5.19 15.19 -16.73
N CYS A 138 4.96 14.00 -17.29
CA CYS A 138 3.59 13.46 -17.39
C CYS A 138 3.10 13.04 -15.99
N PRO A 139 1.78 12.94 -15.76
CA PRO A 139 1.21 12.53 -14.48
C PRO A 139 1.81 11.23 -13.93
N ASN A 140 2.11 10.26 -14.80
CA ASN A 140 2.71 9.00 -14.40
C ASN A 140 4.15 9.18 -13.90
N CYS A 141 5.01 9.87 -14.66
CA CYS A 141 6.38 10.13 -14.25
C CYS A 141 6.44 11.06 -13.03
N HIS A 142 5.53 12.02 -12.92
CA HIS A 142 5.45 12.91 -11.77
C HIS A 142 5.05 12.14 -10.50
N ALA A 143 4.09 11.22 -10.59
CA ALA A 143 3.74 10.33 -9.50
C ALA A 143 4.93 9.44 -9.09
N VAL A 144 5.69 8.90 -10.06
CA VAL A 144 6.90 8.12 -9.79
C VAL A 144 7.97 8.97 -9.10
N ALA A 145 8.18 10.22 -9.54
CA ALA A 145 9.13 11.14 -8.92
C ALA A 145 8.90 11.27 -7.41
N HIS A 146 7.62 11.37 -7.00
CA HIS A 146 7.22 11.53 -5.60
C HIS A 146 7.09 10.23 -4.79
N ARG A 147 7.46 9.06 -5.34
CA ARG A 147 7.48 7.80 -4.57
C ARG A 147 8.58 7.76 -3.50
N ARG A 148 9.53 8.70 -3.51
CA ARG A 148 10.61 8.85 -2.53
C ARG A 148 10.75 10.33 -2.13
N ASN A 149 11.31 10.57 -0.94
CA ASN A 149 11.80 11.87 -0.52
C ASN A 149 13.30 11.77 -0.17
N PRO A 150 14.21 12.50 -0.85
CA PRO A 150 13.97 13.44 -1.95
C PRO A 150 13.39 12.76 -3.21
N PRO A 151 12.64 13.51 -4.06
CA PRO A 151 12.06 12.99 -5.28
C PRO A 151 13.11 12.40 -6.22
N PHE A 152 12.71 11.45 -7.07
CA PHE A 152 13.58 10.97 -8.13
C PHE A 152 13.85 12.07 -9.16
N THR A 153 15.11 12.15 -9.60
CA THR A 153 15.53 12.99 -10.71
C THR A 153 15.01 12.45 -12.05
N VAL A 154 14.96 13.31 -13.06
CA VAL A 154 14.58 12.92 -14.43
C VAL A 154 15.46 11.77 -14.94
N ASP A 155 16.76 11.81 -14.66
CA ASP A 155 17.70 10.77 -15.11
C ASP A 155 17.54 9.45 -14.36
N GLU A 156 17.23 9.48 -13.06
CA GLU A 156 16.86 8.26 -12.33
C GLU A 156 15.58 7.63 -12.92
N ILE A 157 14.56 8.42 -13.22
CA ILE A 157 13.32 7.92 -13.84
C ILE A 157 13.61 7.33 -15.23
N LYS A 158 14.45 7.98 -16.04
CA LYS A 158 14.92 7.42 -17.32
C LYS A 158 15.62 6.08 -17.13
N GLY A 159 16.44 5.95 -16.08
CA GLY A 159 17.07 4.69 -15.71
C GLY A 159 16.04 3.60 -15.39
N LEU A 160 15.03 3.91 -14.58
CA LEU A 160 13.94 2.99 -14.24
C LEU A 160 13.16 2.54 -15.49
N LEU A 161 12.88 3.45 -16.42
CA LEU A 161 12.19 3.15 -17.67
C LEU A 161 13.00 2.23 -18.61
N ARG A 162 14.33 2.23 -18.51
CA ARG A 162 15.21 1.31 -19.26
C ARG A 162 15.27 -0.08 -18.62
N LEU A 163 15.05 -0.18 -17.31
CA LEU A 163 15.06 -1.43 -16.54
C LEU A 163 13.71 -2.14 -16.57
N GLY A 164 12.61 -1.38 -16.53
CA GLY A 164 11.28 -1.90 -16.81
C GLY A 164 11.13 -2.14 -18.31
N THR A 165 10.56 -3.27 -18.70
CA THR A 165 10.21 -3.60 -20.10
C THR A 165 9.15 -2.63 -20.64
N GLY A 166 9.54 -1.41 -20.97
CA GLY A 166 8.69 -0.34 -21.45
C GLY A 166 9.46 0.57 -22.40
N ASP A 167 10.13 -0.04 -23.39
CA ASP A 167 10.67 0.67 -24.54
C ASP A 167 9.48 1.13 -25.42
N PRO A 168 9.21 2.44 -25.55
CA PRO A 168 8.13 2.95 -26.38
C PRO A 168 8.36 2.69 -27.89
N SER A 169 9.54 2.23 -28.31
CA SER A 169 9.81 1.86 -29.71
C SER A 169 9.27 0.49 -30.13
N ARG A 170 8.67 -0.29 -29.21
CA ARG A 170 8.11 -1.64 -29.50
C ARG A 170 6.58 -1.70 -29.67
N VAL A 171 5.86 -0.58 -29.64
CA VAL A 171 4.39 -0.55 -29.73
C VAL A 171 3.85 -0.65 -31.18
N SER A 172 4.70 -0.96 -32.17
CA SER A 172 4.31 -0.93 -33.59
C SER A 172 3.76 -2.24 -34.18
N GLU A 173 3.58 -3.31 -33.40
CA GLU A 173 3.08 -4.59 -33.94
C GLU A 173 2.04 -5.25 -33.04
N VAL A 174 0.82 -4.73 -33.08
CA VAL A 174 -0.37 -5.56 -32.81
C VAL A 174 -1.36 -5.30 -33.94
N GLY A 175 -1.35 -6.19 -34.93
CA GLY A 175 -2.33 -6.33 -35.99
C GLY A 175 -2.99 -7.70 -35.89
#